data_AF-A0A2M7TB39-F1
#
_entry.id   AF-A0A2M7TB39-F1
#
_cell.length_a   1.000
_cell.length_b   1.000
_cell.length_c   1.000
_cell.angle_alpha   90.00
_cell.angle_beta   90.00
_cell.angle_gamma   90.00
#
_symmetry.space_group_name_H-M   'P 1'
#
loop_
_entity.id
_entity.type
_entity.pdbx_description
1 polymer ?
#
loop_
_entity_poly.entity_id
_entity_poly.type
_entity_poly.pdbx_seq_one_letter_code
_entity_poly.pdbx_strand_id
1 'polypeptide(L)'
;MCSAAGWLEENGFEGGKNFLMSSGRRLYAYRNGRGLFYVVRKNPLTDMKTVLVASEVLTDEEWRDVPEDHLLVIDDNQQIVTISVAGKVTTCC
;
A
#
# COMPACT_ATOMS: atom_id res chain seq x y z
N MET A 1 9.33 16.79 -15.13
CA MET A 1 7.90 16.79 -14.77
C MET A 1 7.81 16.69 -13.26
N CYS A 2 7.10 17.61 -12.59
CA CYS A 2 6.94 17.60 -11.13
C CYS A 2 6.03 16.41 -10.74
N SER A 3 6.47 15.55 -9.83
CA SER A 3 5.64 14.45 -9.34
C SER A 3 4.56 15.02 -8.42
N ALA A 4 3.40 14.36 -8.32
CA ALA A 4 2.35 14.78 -7.39
C ALA A 4 2.88 14.86 -5.93
N ALA A 5 3.78 13.96 -5.56
CA ALA A 5 4.43 13.96 -4.25
C ALA A 5 5.35 15.18 -4.04
N GLY A 6 6.15 15.53 -5.05
CA GLY A 6 7.03 16.69 -5.02
C GLY A 6 6.25 18.01 -5.02
N TRP A 7 5.18 18.10 -5.82
CA TRP A 7 4.29 19.27 -5.80
C TRP A 7 3.64 19.47 -4.42
N LEU A 8 3.20 18.38 -3.76
CA LEU A 8 2.63 18.45 -2.42
C LEU A 8 3.65 18.99 -1.40
N GLU A 9 4.90 18.53 -1.46
CA GLU A 9 5.98 19.02 -0.60
C GLU A 9 6.29 20.49 -0.86
N GLU A 10 6.42 20.89 -2.13
CA GLU A 10 6.65 22.29 -2.54
C GLU A 10 5.54 23.23 -2.06
N ASN A 11 4.31 22.72 -1.90
CA ASN A 11 3.15 23.48 -1.44
C ASN A 11 2.86 23.29 0.06
N GLY A 12 3.81 22.76 0.83
CA GLY A 12 3.73 22.67 2.29
C GLY A 12 2.70 21.66 2.80
N PHE A 13 2.34 20.64 2.00
CA PHE A 13 1.45 19.58 2.45
C PHE A 13 2.24 18.56 3.30
N GLU A 14 2.04 18.61 4.61
CA GLU A 14 2.63 17.69 5.59
C GLU A 14 1.72 16.48 5.92
N GLY A 15 0.67 16.25 5.13
CA GLY A 15 -0.27 15.15 5.33
C GLY A 15 0.23 13.81 4.79
N GLY A 16 -0.31 12.71 5.32
CA GLY A 16 -0.01 11.36 4.81
C GLY A 16 -0.53 11.15 3.38
N LYS A 17 0.25 10.45 2.56
CA LYS A 17 0.02 10.20 1.13
C LYS A 17 -0.33 8.72 0.86
N ASN A 18 -1.12 8.10 1.74
CA ASN A 18 -1.58 6.72 1.54
C ASN A 18 -2.51 6.65 0.32
N PHE A 19 -2.32 5.65 -0.55
CA PHE A 19 -3.24 5.40 -1.65
C PHE A 19 -3.46 3.91 -1.88
N LEU A 20 -4.62 3.61 -2.46
CA LEU A 20 -4.98 2.30 -3.00
C LEU A 20 -5.26 2.47 -4.49
N MET A 21 -4.70 1.59 -5.31
CA MET A 21 -4.93 1.59 -6.76
C MET A 21 -5.08 0.15 -7.24
N SER A 22 -6.05 -0.10 -8.11
CA SER A 22 -6.27 -1.40 -8.73
C SER A 22 -6.14 -1.30 -10.24
N SER A 23 -5.51 -2.32 -10.85
CA SER A 23 -5.49 -2.51 -12.30
C SER A 23 -6.49 -3.55 -12.78
N GLY A 24 -7.35 -4.06 -11.89
CA GLY A 24 -8.24 -5.20 -12.14
C GLY A 24 -7.54 -6.57 -12.04
N ARG A 25 -6.21 -6.62 -12.11
CA ARG A 25 -5.41 -7.83 -11.89
C ARG A 25 -4.52 -7.77 -10.65
N ARG A 26 -4.14 -6.56 -10.24
CA ARG A 26 -3.29 -6.31 -9.07
C ARG A 26 -3.88 -5.20 -8.24
N LEU A 27 -3.68 -5.29 -6.94
CA LEU A 27 -3.93 -4.22 -5.99
C LEU A 27 -2.59 -3.65 -5.51
N TYR A 28 -2.49 -2.33 -5.53
CA TYR A 28 -1.34 -1.56 -5.10
C TYR A 28 -1.77 -0.72 -3.89
N ALA A 29 -1.02 -0.77 -2.81
CA ALA A 29 -1.26 0.04 -1.63
C ALA A 29 0.05 0.69 -1.17
N TYR A 30 0.11 2.01 -1.16
CA TYR A 30 1.29 2.74 -0.71
C TYR A 30 1.03 3.39 0.64
N ARG A 31 2.04 3.36 1.50
CA ARG A 31 2.02 4.02 2.80
C ARG A 31 3.02 5.17 2.85
N ASN A 32 2.54 6.33 3.28
CA ASN A 32 3.32 7.47 3.71
C ASN A 32 2.53 8.30 4.75
N GLY A 33 3.02 8.42 5.97
CA GLY A 33 2.57 9.31 7.05
C GLY A 33 1.47 8.75 7.96
N ARG A 34 0.64 7.81 7.50
CA ARG A 34 -0.44 7.21 8.31
C ARG A 34 -0.40 5.68 8.25
N GLY A 35 -0.96 5.02 9.26
CA GLY A 35 -1.04 3.56 9.32
C GLY A 35 -1.68 2.95 8.07
N LEU A 36 -1.16 1.79 7.67
CA LEU A 36 -1.70 0.97 6.59
C LEU A 36 -1.35 -0.47 6.90
N PHE A 37 -2.36 -1.32 7.02
CA PHE A 37 -2.24 -2.69 7.47
C PHE A 37 -2.87 -3.63 6.46
N TYR A 38 -2.45 -4.89 6.47
CA TYR A 38 -3.09 -5.94 5.70
C TYR A 38 -3.21 -7.24 6.49
N VAL A 39 -4.21 -8.05 6.17
CA VAL A 39 -4.40 -9.41 6.71
C VAL A 39 -4.79 -10.36 5.59
N VAL A 40 -4.29 -11.60 5.67
CA VAL A 40 -4.62 -12.67 4.72
C VAL A 40 -5.65 -13.58 5.37
N ARG A 41 -6.85 -13.64 4.80
CA ARG A 41 -7.90 -14.57 5.19
C ARG A 41 -7.96 -15.74 4.23
N LYS A 42 -8.22 -16.92 4.78
CA LYS A 42 -8.56 -18.10 4.01
C LYS A 42 -10.05 -18.35 4.14
N ASN A 43 -10.77 -18.43 3.03
CA ASN A 43 -12.18 -18.76 3.04
C ASN A 43 -12.34 -20.26 3.33
N PRO A 44 -12.99 -20.66 4.43
CA PRO A 44 -13.13 -22.06 4.79
C PRO A 44 -14.02 -22.87 3.82
N LEU A 45 -14.85 -22.20 3.03
CA LEU A 45 -15.78 -22.85 2.09
C LEU A 45 -15.20 -23.05 0.70
N THR A 46 -14.25 -22.22 0.28
CA THR A 46 -13.77 -22.19 -1.11
C THR A 46 -12.26 -22.39 -1.23
N ASP A 47 -11.53 -22.52 -0.12
CA ASP A 47 -10.06 -22.52 -0.04
C ASP A 47 -9.38 -21.24 -0.59
N MET A 48 -10.18 -20.30 -1.11
CA MET A 48 -9.74 -19.04 -1.69
C MET A 48 -9.10 -18.17 -0.63
N LYS A 49 -7.98 -17.54 -0.99
CA LYS A 49 -7.35 -16.51 -0.17
C LYS A 49 -7.94 -15.15 -0.51
N THR A 50 -8.16 -14.33 0.51
CA THR A 50 -8.54 -12.93 0.37
C THR A 50 -7.58 -12.08 1.18
N VAL A 51 -7.08 -11.00 0.59
CA VAL A 51 -6.24 -10.03 1.30
C VAL A 51 -7.09 -8.81 1.59
N LEU A 52 -7.18 -8.43 2.86
CA LEU A 52 -7.78 -7.17 3.28
C LEU A 52 -6.66 -6.15 3.50
N VAL A 53 -6.89 -4.91 3.08
CA VAL A 53 -5.99 -3.78 3.32
C VAL A 53 -6.82 -2.66 3.93
N ALA A 54 -6.34 -2.06 5.02
CA ALA A 54 -7.07 -1.03 5.76
C ALA A 54 -6.10 -0.03 6.41
N SER A 55 -6.59 1.17 6.72
CA SER A 55 -5.82 2.20 7.44
C SER A 55 -5.57 1.87 8.91
N GLU A 56 -6.32 0.91 9.46
CA GLU A 56 -6.29 0.51 10.87
C GLU A 56 -6.61 -0.98 11.01
N VAL A 57 -6.35 -1.53 12.20
CA VAL A 57 -6.68 -2.91 12.55
C VAL A 57 -8.19 -2.98 12.84
N LEU A 58 -8.92 -3.80 12.07
CA LEU A 58 -10.38 -3.88 12.14
C LEU A 58 -10.91 -5.07 12.97
N THR A 59 -10.05 -6.04 13.26
CA THR A 59 -10.39 -7.30 13.94
C THR A 59 -9.23 -7.78 14.79
N ASP A 60 -9.48 -8.74 15.69
CA ASP A 60 -8.46 -9.36 16.55
C ASP A 60 -7.53 -10.35 15.81
N GLU A 61 -7.59 -10.39 14.48
CA GLU A 61 -6.68 -11.20 13.65
C GLU A 61 -5.26 -10.63 13.65
N GLU A 62 -4.28 -11.42 13.20
CA GLU A 62 -2.90 -10.95 13.04
C GLU A 62 -2.74 -10.07 11.79
N TRP A 63 -3.09 -8.79 11.93
CA TRP A 63 -2.82 -7.77 10.92
C TRP A 63 -1.31 -7.46 10.87
N ARG A 64 -0.80 -7.31 9.66
CA ARG A 64 0.59 -6.95 9.39
C ARG A 64 0.67 -5.49 8.98
N ASP A 65 1.65 -4.79 9.53
CA ASP A 65 1.91 -3.41 9.16
C ASP A 65 2.61 -3.31 7.79
N VAL A 66 2.17 -2.39 6.94
CA VAL A 66 2.92 -2.00 5.75
C VAL A 66 3.98 -0.99 6.19
N PRO A 67 5.28 -1.22 5.93
CA PRO A 67 6.30 -0.26 6.34
C PRO A 67 6.14 1.11 5.68
N GLU A 68 6.61 2.15 6.36
CA GLU A 68 6.64 3.51 5.84
C GLU A 68 7.44 3.59 4.54
N ASP A 69 6.98 4.39 3.56
CA ASP A 69 7.59 4.52 2.23
C ASP A 69 7.70 3.21 1.44
N HIS A 70 6.74 2.31 1.64
CA HIS A 70 6.65 1.07 0.89
C HIS A 70 5.37 0.94 0.08
N LEU A 71 5.50 0.30 -1.07
CA LEU A 71 4.42 -0.12 -1.93
C LEU A 71 4.14 -1.61 -1.70
N LEU A 72 2.99 -1.91 -1.15
CA LEU A 72 2.39 -3.24 -1.12
C LEU A 72 1.80 -3.55 -2.50
N VAL A 73 2.14 -4.70 -3.06
CA VAL A 73 1.58 -5.22 -4.31
C VAL A 73 0.98 -6.60 -4.04
N ILE A 74 -0.28 -6.75 -4.40
CA ILE A 74 -1.04 -8.00 -4.28
C ILE A 74 -1.46 -8.42 -5.69
N ASP A 75 -1.08 -9.62 -6.12
CA ASP A 75 -1.43 -10.15 -7.43
C ASP A 75 -2.71 -11.00 -7.45
N ASP A 76 -3.06 -11.51 -8.64
CA ASP A 76 -4.23 -12.37 -8.88
C ASP A 76 -4.13 -13.75 -8.21
N ASN A 77 -2.93 -14.15 -7.77
CA ASN A 77 -2.67 -15.35 -6.97
C ASN A 77 -2.52 -15.06 -5.47
N GLN A 78 -2.89 -13.84 -5.05
CA GLN A 78 -2.79 -13.34 -3.68
C GLN A 78 -1.35 -13.41 -3.13
N GLN A 79 -0.35 -13.36 -4.00
CA GLN A 79 1.05 -13.15 -3.60
C GLN A 79 1.23 -11.71 -3.17
N ILE A 80 1.93 -11.53 -2.07
CA ILE A 80 2.15 -10.23 -1.45
C ILE A 80 3.62 -9.90 -1.55
N VAL A 81 3.92 -8.76 -2.18
CA VAL A 81 5.27 -8.21 -2.28
C VAL A 81 5.27 -6.81 -1.72
N THR A 82 6.25 -6.51 -0.88
CA THR A 82 6.46 -5.16 -0.36
C THR A 82 7.73 -4.59 -0.98
N ILE A 83 7.60 -3.46 -1.67
CA ILE A 83 8.70 -2.79 -2.38
C ILE A 83 9.04 -1.51 -1.63
N SER A 84 10.29 -1.37 -1.19
CA SER A 84 10.78 -0.09 -0.66
C SER A 84 10.85 0.93 -1.78
N VAL A 85 10.17 2.06 -1.61
CA VAL A 85 10.27 3.21 -2.50
C VAL A 85 11.33 4.13 -1.89
N ALA A 86 12.59 3.69 -1.91
CA ALA A 86 13.70 4.52 -1.45
C ALA A 86 13.65 5.86 -2.19
N GLY A 87 13.59 6.97 -1.43
CA GLY A 87 13.31 8.34 -1.88
C GLY A 87 14.32 8.95 -2.85
N LYS A 88 14.51 8.33 -4.01
CA LYS A 88 15.04 8.98 -5.21
C LYS A 88 13.97 8.91 -6.29
N VAL A 89 13.03 9.85 -6.22
CA VAL A 89 12.49 10.41 -7.45
C VAL A 89 13.66 11.14 -8.12
N THR A 90 14.49 10.40 -8.86
CA THR A 90 15.43 11.03 -9.78
C THR A 90 14.60 11.59 -10.92
N THR A 91 14.37 12.89 -10.86
CA THR A 91 13.89 13.67 -12.00
C THR A 91 14.90 13.50 -13.13
N CYS A 92 14.65 12.57 -14.05
CA CYS A 92 15.37 12.56 -15.32
C CYS A 92 14.79 13.66 -16.22
N CYS A 93 15.65 14.60 -16.59
CA CYS A 93 15.51 15.42 -17.79
C CYS A 93 16.06 14.63 -18.98
#